data_AF-A0A5T8BHN7-F1
#
_entry.id   AF-A0A5T8BHN7-F1
#
_cell.length_a   1.000
_cell.length_b   1.000
_cell.length_c   1.000
_cell.angle_alpha   90.00
_cell.angle_beta   90.00
_cell.angle_gamma   90.00
#
_symmetry.space_group_name_H-M   'P 1'
#
loop_
_entity.id
_entity.type
_entity.pdbx_description
1 polymer ?
#
loop_
_entity_poly.entity_id
_entity_poly.type
_entity_poly.pdbx_seq_one_letter_code
_entity_poly.pdbx_strand_id
1 'polypeptide(L)'
;MFYDKMCRMVFGVVSFLFFTFIASNISAFRNVFFLFGGYLFIYFTIFSFIGLFAENIFSFHQFHNKKIHRQPVKYFMENKHDVVYSYKVILNVGFVIILFLVIKSEIL
;
A
#
# COMPACT_ATOMS: atom_id res chain seq x y z
N MET A 1 -2.45 15.32 9.76
CA MET A 1 -2.68 14.57 8.49
C MET A 1 -1.38 14.10 7.82
N PHE A 2 -0.45 14.97 7.43
CA PHE A 2 0.83 14.52 6.82
C PHE A 2 1.70 13.75 7.82
N TYR A 3 1.89 14.30 9.03
CA TYR A 3 2.64 13.65 10.10
C TYR A 3 2.09 12.26 10.44
N ASP A 4 0.78 12.13 10.63
CA ASP A 4 0.13 10.84 10.92
C ASP A 4 0.38 9.80 9.82
N LYS A 5 0.32 10.22 8.55
CA LYS A 5 0.63 9.34 7.41
C LYS A 5 2.10 8.92 7.42
N MET A 6 3.02 9.82 7.77
CA MET A 6 4.45 9.49 7.90
C MET A 6 4.70 8.52 9.05
N CYS A 7 4.10 8.74 10.22
CA CYS A 7 4.19 7.81 11.35
C CYS A 7 3.66 6.42 10.98
N ARG A 8 2.53 6.35 10.26
CA ARG A 8 1.99 5.08 9.74
C ARG A 8 2.97 4.40 8.78
N MET A 9 3.61 5.14 7.88
CA MET A 9 4.60 4.55 6.97
C MET A 9 5.80 3.97 7.72
N VAL A 10 6.34 4.71 8.68
CA VAL A 10 7.44 4.24 9.53
C VAL A 10 7.01 3.00 10.30
N PHE A 11 5.81 3.00 10.88
CA PHE A 11 5.27 1.84 11.57
C PHE A 11 5.16 0.60 10.67
N GLY A 12 4.70 0.76 9.42
CA GLY A 12 4.65 -0.34 8.46
C GLY A 12 6.03 -0.92 8.13
N VAL A 13 7.04 -0.05 7.94
CA VAL A 13 8.44 -0.48 7.71
C VAL A 13 8.99 -1.21 8.92
N VAL A 14 8.82 -0.65 10.12
CA VAL A 14 9.31 -1.26 11.37
C VAL A 14 8.64 -2.61 11.60
N SER A 15 7.32 -2.70 11.39
CA SER A 15 6.57 -3.94 11.51
C SER A 15 7.08 -5.01 10.53
N PHE A 16 7.34 -4.62 9.26
CA PHE A 16 7.88 -5.54 8.27
C PHE A 16 9.25 -6.09 8.67
N LEU A 17 10.15 -5.22 9.11
CA LEU A 17 11.49 -5.61 9.56
C LEU A 17 11.40 -6.54 10.78
N PHE A 18 10.54 -6.21 11.74
CA PHE A 18 10.30 -7.03 12.93
C PHE A 18 9.79 -8.44 12.58
N PHE A 19 8.76 -8.53 11.74
CA PHE A 19 8.21 -9.84 11.34
C PHE A 19 9.16 -10.63 10.43
N THR A 20 9.93 -9.95 9.58
CA THR A 20 10.99 -10.60 8.79
C THR A 20 12.09 -11.14 9.68
N PHE A 21 12.47 -10.41 10.73
CA PHE A 21 13.42 -10.90 11.72
C PHE A 21 12.89 -12.14 12.45
N ILE A 22 11.63 -12.14 12.90
CA ILE A 22 11.00 -13.32 13.51
C ILE A 22 10.97 -14.49 12.52
N ALA A 23 10.56 -14.25 11.28
CA ALA A 23 10.50 -15.27 10.23
C ALA A 23 11.86 -15.96 10.00
N SER A 24 12.96 -15.19 10.05
CA SER A 24 14.31 -15.71 9.91
C SER A 24 14.77 -16.56 11.09
N ASN A 25 14.22 -16.33 12.29
CA ASN A 25 14.60 -17.07 13.51
C ASN A 25 13.67 -18.26 13.81
N ILE A 26 12.42 -18.23 13.33
CA ILE A 26 11.42 -19.29 13.56
C ILE A 26 11.06 -19.94 12.22
N SER A 27 11.83 -20.96 11.85
CA SER A 27 11.70 -21.65 10.55
C SER A 27 10.32 -22.26 10.32
N ALA A 28 9.70 -22.83 11.36
CA ALA A 28 8.39 -23.49 11.29
C ALA A 28 7.25 -22.57 10.80
N PHE A 29 7.36 -21.26 11.00
CA PHE A 29 6.33 -20.27 10.63
C PHE A 29 6.88 -19.16 9.74
N ARG A 30 8.02 -19.38 9.08
CA ARG A 30 8.73 -18.36 8.30
C ARG A 30 7.80 -17.66 7.32
N ASN A 31 7.08 -18.42 6.51
CA ASN A 31 6.23 -17.87 5.46
C ASN A 31 5.02 -17.13 6.05
N VAL A 32 4.43 -17.62 7.14
CA VAL A 32 3.34 -16.95 7.86
C VAL A 32 3.77 -15.57 8.37
N PHE A 33 4.90 -15.50 9.07
CA PHE A 33 5.43 -14.23 9.58
C PHE A 33 5.84 -13.29 8.46
N PHE A 34 6.46 -13.80 7.39
CA PHE A 34 6.84 -13.00 6.23
C PHE A 34 5.61 -12.40 5.52
N LEU A 35 4.58 -13.21 5.29
CA LEU A 35 3.32 -12.76 4.69
C LEU A 35 2.60 -11.74 5.58
N PHE A 36 2.55 -11.98 6.89
CA PHE A 36 1.93 -11.06 7.84
C PHE A 36 2.66 -9.71 7.87
N GLY A 37 3.99 -9.73 7.94
CA GLY A 37 4.81 -8.52 7.84
C GLY A 37 4.59 -7.80 6.51
N GLY A 38 4.57 -8.53 5.39
CA GLY A 38 4.32 -7.98 4.06
C GLY A 38 2.96 -7.30 3.94
N TYR A 39 1.91 -7.89 4.52
CA TYR A 39 0.58 -7.28 4.54
C TYR A 39 0.56 -5.98 5.36
N LEU A 40 1.17 -5.98 6.55
CA LEU A 40 1.27 -4.79 7.38
C LEU A 40 2.03 -3.67 6.67
N PHE A 41 3.10 -4.00 5.95
CA PHE A 41 3.83 -3.05 5.12
C PHE A 41 2.93 -2.43 4.03
N ILE A 42 2.20 -3.26 3.29
CA ILE A 42 1.27 -2.78 2.25
C ILE A 42 0.21 -1.86 2.87
N TYR A 43 -0.40 -2.28 3.98
CA TYR A 43 -1.50 -1.57 4.61
C TYR A 43 -1.07 -0.25 5.25
N PHE A 44 0.06 -0.22 5.96
CA PHE A 44 0.49 0.97 6.70
C PHE A 44 1.39 1.88 5.87
N THR A 45 2.28 1.31 5.04
CA THR A 45 3.23 2.08 4.22
C THR A 45 2.65 2.40 2.85
N ILE A 46 2.34 1.39 2.05
CA ILE A 46 1.94 1.59 0.64
C ILE A 46 0.62 2.36 0.54
N PHE A 47 -0.40 2.02 1.35
CA PHE A 47 -1.69 2.74 1.28
C PHE A 47 -1.59 4.19 1.72
N SER A 48 -0.75 4.47 2.72
CA SER A 48 -0.47 5.84 3.15
C SER A 48 0.28 6.60 2.05
N PHE A 49 1.20 5.94 1.35
CA PHE A 49 1.99 6.52 0.26
C PHE A 49 1.11 6.88 -0.94
N ILE A 50 0.24 5.96 -1.38
CA ILE A 50 -0.75 6.21 -2.44
C ILE A 50 -1.61 7.42 -2.08
N GLY A 51 -2.06 7.51 -0.82
CA GLY A 51 -2.85 8.64 -0.35
C GLY A 51 -2.10 9.98 -0.41
N LEU A 52 -0.84 10.03 0.02
CA LEU A 52 -0.01 11.24 -0.09
C LEU A 52 0.27 11.62 -1.54
N PHE A 53 0.58 10.63 -2.38
CA PHE A 53 0.88 10.86 -3.78
C PHE A 53 -0.33 11.44 -4.53
N ALA A 54 -1.52 10.88 -4.30
CA ALA A 54 -2.76 11.38 -4.87
C ALA A 54 -3.08 12.81 -4.40
N GLU A 55 -2.82 13.14 -3.13
CA GLU A 55 -2.97 14.50 -2.61
C GLU A 55 -1.98 15.48 -3.23
N ASN A 56 -0.73 15.08 -3.40
CA ASN A 56 0.30 15.91 -4.04
C ASN A 56 0.02 16.16 -5.52
N ILE A 57 -0.43 15.15 -6.27
CA ILE A 57 -0.85 15.35 -7.67
C ILE A 57 -2.00 16.35 -7.71
N PHE A 58 -3.01 16.15 -6.86
CA PHE A 58 -4.17 17.02 -6.82
C PHE A 58 -3.79 18.47 -6.49
N SER A 59 -2.96 18.70 -5.47
CA SER A 59 -2.53 20.04 -5.06
C SER A 59 -1.65 20.72 -6.13
N PHE A 60 -0.72 19.98 -6.75
CA PHE A 60 0.12 20.48 -7.83
C PHE A 60 -0.72 20.98 -9.02
N HIS A 61 -1.71 20.18 -9.44
CA HIS A 61 -2.56 20.54 -10.56
C HIS A 61 -3.54 21.69 -10.23
N GLN A 62 -4.08 21.75 -9.01
CA GLN A 62 -4.87 22.90 -8.57
C GLN A 62 -4.06 24.21 -8.56
N PHE A 63 -2.82 24.15 -8.07
CA PHE A 63 -2.00 25.36 -7.90
C PHE A 63 -1.43 25.86 -9.24
N HIS A 64 -0.93 24.96 -10.09
CA HIS A 64 -0.24 25.34 -11.32
C HIS A 64 -1.10 25.31 -12.59
N ASN A 65 -2.26 24.65 -12.59
CA ASN A 65 -3.01 24.40 -13.82
C ASN A 65 -4.53 24.62 -13.68
N LYS A 66 -4.96 25.86 -13.95
CA LYS A 66 -6.39 26.25 -13.95
C LYS A 66 -7.23 25.62 -15.09
N LYS A 67 -6.62 24.90 -16.04
CA LYS A 67 -7.31 24.24 -17.19
C LYS A 67 -7.35 22.71 -17.07
N ILE A 68 -7.80 22.20 -15.93
CA ILE A 68 -7.93 20.76 -15.61
C ILE A 68 -8.69 19.99 -16.71
N HIS A 69 -9.70 20.61 -17.33
CA HIS A 69 -10.55 20.00 -18.35
C HIS A 69 -9.83 19.49 -19.61
N ARG A 70 -8.59 19.93 -19.87
CA ARG A 70 -7.77 19.48 -21.02
C ARG A 70 -6.70 18.46 -20.65
N GLN A 71 -6.61 18.09 -19.38
CA GLN A 71 -5.52 17.25 -18.91
C GLN A 71 -5.93 15.77 -18.92
N PRO A 72 -5.01 14.86 -19.31
CA PRO A 72 -5.29 13.41 -19.30
C PRO A 72 -5.58 12.89 -17.88
N VAL A 73 -5.10 13.60 -16.85
CA VAL A 73 -5.33 13.29 -15.43
C VAL A 73 -6.66 13.84 -14.89
N LYS A 74 -7.54 14.42 -15.72
CA LYS A 74 -8.84 14.95 -15.31
C LYS A 74 -9.64 13.92 -14.51
N TYR A 75 -9.80 12.71 -15.05
CA TYR A 75 -10.54 11.63 -14.40
C TYR A 75 -9.96 11.24 -13.05
N PHE A 76 -8.63 11.26 -12.91
CA PHE A 76 -7.93 10.98 -11.66
C PHE A 76 -8.20 12.06 -10.60
N MET A 77 -8.26 13.33 -11.01
CA MET A 77 -8.53 14.45 -10.11
C MET A 77 -10.00 14.49 -9.65
N GLU A 78 -10.94 14.26 -10.58
CA GLU A 78 -12.38 14.29 -10.27
C GLU A 78 -12.79 13.11 -9.39
N ASN A 79 -12.17 11.94 -9.56
CA ASN A 79 -12.50 10.71 -8.84
C ASN A 79 -11.35 10.24 -7.94
N LYS A 80 -10.59 11.18 -7.35
CA LYS A 80 -9.39 10.90 -6.54
C LYS A 80 -9.61 9.80 -5.50
N HIS A 81 -10.75 9.84 -4.80
CA HIS A 81 -11.08 8.87 -3.76
C HIS A 81 -11.28 7.47 -4.35
N ASP A 82 -11.98 7.35 -5.49
CA ASP A 82 -12.24 6.08 -6.15
C ASP A 82 -10.98 5.47 -6.74
N VAL A 83 -10.08 6.30 -7.28
CA VAL A 83 -8.81 5.80 -7.81
C VAL A 83 -7.91 5.30 -6.67
N VAL A 84 -7.79 6.05 -5.57
CA VAL A 84 -7.05 5.62 -4.39
C VAL A 84 -7.65 4.33 -3.82
N TYR A 85 -8.97 4.23 -3.76
CA TYR A 85 -9.65 3.02 -3.31
C TYR A 85 -9.37 1.83 -4.23
N SER A 86 -9.44 2.03 -5.54
CA SER A 86 -9.18 0.99 -6.55
C SER A 86 -7.76 0.41 -6.42
N TYR A 87 -6.74 1.26 -6.23
CA TYR A 87 -5.38 0.78 -5.98
C TYR A 87 -5.28 -0.09 -4.71
N LYS A 88 -5.99 0.30 -3.63
CA LYS A 88 -6.02 -0.50 -2.40
C LYS A 88 -6.72 -1.84 -2.61
N VAL A 89 -7.79 -1.88 -3.39
CA VAL A 89 -8.50 -3.12 -3.74
C VAL A 89 -7.58 -4.04 -4.55
N ILE A 90 -6.92 -3.53 -5.60
CA ILE A 90 -5.98 -4.31 -6.41
C ILE A 90 -4.87 -4.91 -5.55
N LEU A 91 -4.29 -4.13 -4.63
CA LEU A 91 -3.26 -4.62 -3.73
C LEU A 91 -3.76 -5.69 -2.75
N ASN A 92 -4.97 -5.53 -2.20
CA ASN A 92 -5.57 -6.55 -1.33
C ASN A 92 -5.84 -7.85 -2.10
N VAL A 93 -6.46 -7.76 -3.28
CA VAL A 93 -6.74 -8.93 -4.13
C VAL A 93 -5.44 -9.61 -4.54
N GLY A 94 -4.44 -8.85 -4.98
CA GLY A 94 -3.11 -9.37 -5.30
C GLY A 94 -2.47 -10.08 -4.10
N PHE A 95 -2.58 -9.51 -2.90
CA PHE A 95 -2.08 -10.14 -1.68
C PHE A 95 -2.80 -11.45 -1.36
N VAL A 96 -4.13 -11.52 -1.49
CA VAL A 96 -4.90 -12.76 -1.30
C VAL A 96 -4.47 -13.85 -2.28
N ILE A 97 -4.21 -13.49 -3.55
CA ILE A 97 -3.71 -14.44 -4.55
C ILE A 97 -2.34 -14.99 -4.13
N ILE A 98 -1.41 -14.13 -3.70
CA ILE A 98 -0.09 -14.55 -3.22
C ILE A 98 -0.23 -15.46 -2.00
N LEU A 99 -1.05 -15.08 -1.02
CA LEU A 99 -1.33 -15.87 0.17
C LEU A 99 -1.82 -17.28 -0.20
N PHE A 100 -2.79 -17.37 -1.13
CA PHE A 100 -3.31 -18.64 -1.63
C PHE A 100 -2.22 -19.48 -2.30
N LEU A 101 -1.38 -18.89 -3.15
CA LEU A 101 -0.30 -19.60 -3.84
C LEU A 101 0.75 -20.15 -2.85
N VAL A 102 1.12 -19.37 -1.83
CA VAL A 102 2.07 -19.81 -0.80
C VAL A 102 1.49 -20.96 0.03
N ILE A 103 0.26 -20.81 0.52
CA ILE A 103 -0.42 -21.88 1.29
C ILE A 103 -0.52 -23.16 0.44
N LYS A 104 -0.90 -23.02 -0.84
CA LYS A 104 -0.97 -24.17 -1.77
C LYS A 104 0.38 -24.86 -1.91
N SER A 105 1.49 -24.10 -1.99
CA SER A 105 2.83 -24.67 -2.11
C SER A 105 3.35 -25.35 -0.83
N GLU A 106 2.74 -25.08 0.33
CA GLU A 106 3.10 -25.73 1.61
C GLU A 106 2.28 -26.99 1.90
N ILE A 107 1.06 -27.07 1.36
CA ILE A 107 0.15 -28.21 1.57
C ILE A 107 0.40 -29.33 0.54
N LEU A 108 0.89 -28.99 -0.66
CA LEU A 108 1.09 -29.91 -1.78
C LEU A 108 2.55 -30.37 -1.88
#